data_AF-A0A914Q422-F1
#
_entry.id   AF-A0A914Q422-F1
#
_cell.length_a   1.000
_cell.length_b   1.000
_cell.length_c   1.000
_cell.angle_alpha   90.00
_cell.angle_beta   90.00
_cell.angle_gamma   90.00
#
_symmetry.space_group_name_H-M   'P 1'
#
loop_
_entity.id
_entity.type
_entity.pdbx_description
1 polymer ?
#
loop_
_entity_poly.entity_id
_entity_poly.type
_entity_poly.pdbx_seq_one_letter_code
_entity_poly.pdbx_strand_id
1 'polypeptide(L)'
;MVTRGDEPARKLLHFSFYSWPDKGTPTQPTEILHLLDDMTFNRKLLNEEAKKKGWLPNIDMPCSPIIVHCLTGVGSSGALIAIEICLRKLDYSFQRACGPCVDVRDTVLRLRTQREMTVQKPQQYLFIHLAVLEYAVRRRFFDSIENLDLGNFLIENI
;
A
#
# COMPACT_ATOMS: atom_id res chain seq x y z
N MET A 1 16.40 3.22 19.42
CA MET A 1 17.62 2.73 18.75
C MET A 1 17.75 1.25 19.06
N VAL A 2 18.19 0.43 18.11
CA VAL A 2 18.34 -1.03 18.26
C VAL A 2 19.76 -1.41 17.84
N THR A 3 20.42 -2.27 18.63
CA THR A 3 21.79 -2.74 18.41
C THR A 3 21.81 -4.26 18.31
N ARG A 4 22.82 -4.81 17.64
CA ARG A 4 23.11 -6.25 17.64
C ARG A 4 24.56 -6.44 18.09
N GLY A 5 24.75 -6.82 19.37
CA GLY A 5 26.08 -6.88 19.98
C GLY A 5 26.79 -5.52 19.90
N ASP A 6 28.03 -5.53 19.41
CA ASP A 6 28.87 -4.34 19.25
C ASP A 6 28.62 -3.59 17.92
N GLU A 7 27.61 -3.99 17.12
CA GLU A 7 27.26 -3.27 15.90
C GLU A 7 26.72 -1.85 16.21
N PRO A 8 26.96 -0.88 15.30
CA PRO A 8 26.40 0.46 15.42
C PRO A 8 24.88 0.44 15.59
N ALA A 9 24.40 1.21 16.58
CA ALA A 9 22.99 1.33 16.89
C ALA A 9 22.19 1.92 15.72
N ARG A 10 21.07 1.28 15.38
CA ARG A 10 20.18 1.65 14.27
C ARG A 10 18.88 2.27 14.75
N LYS A 11 18.40 3.29 14.02
CA LYS A 11 17.07 3.85 14.27
C LYS A 11 16.06 3.01 13.50
N LEU A 12 15.05 2.51 14.21
CA LEU A 12 13.92 1.82 13.62
C LEU A 12 12.66 2.64 13.91
N LEU A 13 11.80 2.77 12.91
CA LEU A 13 10.48 3.34 13.05
C LEU A 13 9.47 2.20 12.91
N HIS A 14 8.59 2.08 13.90
CA HIS A 14 7.56 1.04 13.95
C HIS A 14 6.19 1.70 13.88
N PHE A 15 5.43 1.40 12.83
CA PHE A 15 4.03 1.81 12.71
C PHE A 15 3.13 0.69 13.26
N SER A 16 2.17 1.05 14.10
CA SER A 16 1.10 0.15 14.52
C SER A 16 -0.23 0.74 14.09
N PHE A 17 -0.96 0.02 13.22
CA PHE A 17 -2.22 0.49 12.64
C PHE A 17 -3.39 -0.22 13.32
N TYR A 18 -4.18 0.54 14.09
CA TYR A 18 -5.27 0.01 14.91
C TYR A 18 -6.66 0.10 14.26
N SER A 19 -6.79 0.84 13.15
CA SER A 19 -8.08 1.01 12.46
C SER A 19 -8.47 -0.20 11.59
N TRP A 20 -7.65 -1.26 11.58
CA TRP A 20 -8.02 -2.54 10.97
C TRP A 20 -8.72 -3.43 12.01
N PRO A 21 -10.04 -3.67 11.88
CA PRO A 21 -10.77 -4.47 12.87
C PRO A 21 -10.43 -5.97 12.75
N ASP A 22 -10.59 -6.71 13.85
CA ASP A 22 -10.40 -8.17 13.88
C ASP A 22 -11.26 -8.91 12.83
N LYS A 23 -12.45 -8.37 12.56
CA LYS A 23 -13.40 -8.86 11.58
C LYS A 23 -13.66 -7.80 10.52
N GLY A 24 -13.41 -8.16 9.26
CA GLY A 24 -13.69 -7.29 8.10
C GLY A 24 -12.49 -6.46 7.68
N THR A 25 -12.77 -5.20 7.35
CA THR A 25 -11.83 -4.20 6.83
C THR A 25 -12.10 -2.86 7.49
N PRO A 26 -11.18 -1.88 7.40
CA PRO A 26 -11.48 -0.52 7.82
C PRO A 26 -12.74 0.03 7.15
N THR A 27 -13.46 0.90 7.84
CA THR A 27 -14.70 1.53 7.32
C THR A 27 -14.40 2.49 6.18
N GLN A 28 -13.28 3.20 6.27
CA GLN A 28 -12.86 4.21 5.29
C GLN A 28 -11.45 3.91 4.78
N PRO A 29 -11.24 3.86 3.45
CA PRO A 29 -9.90 3.72 2.89
C PRO A 29 -8.94 4.84 3.26
N THR A 30 -9.45 6.06 3.49
CA THR A 30 -8.72 7.24 4.01
C THR A 30 -7.58 6.91 4.97
N GLU A 31 -7.86 6.11 6.01
CA GLU A 31 -6.92 5.82 7.09
C GLU A 31 -5.70 5.03 6.61
N ILE A 32 -5.91 4.09 5.68
CA ILE A 32 -4.83 3.32 5.06
C ILE A 32 -4.02 4.21 4.12
N LEU A 33 -4.67 5.13 3.40
CA LEU A 33 -3.98 6.06 2.53
C LEU A 33 -3.04 6.97 3.32
N HIS A 34 -3.48 7.51 4.46
CA HIS A 34 -2.62 8.31 5.35
C HIS A 34 -1.45 7.49 5.91
N LEU A 35 -1.69 6.24 6.33
CA LEU A 35 -0.62 5.34 6.77
C LEU A 35 0.43 5.15 5.66
N LEU A 36 0.01 4.95 4.41
CA LEU A 36 0.92 4.76 3.27
C LEU A 36 1.72 6.03 2.96
N ASP A 37 1.12 7.21 3.09
CA ASP A 37 1.80 8.49 2.94
C ASP A 37 2.88 8.66 4.02
N ASP A 38 2.54 8.40 5.29
CA ASP A 38 3.48 8.45 6.41
C ASP A 38 4.63 7.45 6.24
N MET A 39 4.32 6.21 5.84
CA MET A 39 5.32 5.18 5.55
C MET A 39 6.26 5.63 4.42
N THR A 40 5.71 6.19 3.34
CA THR A 40 6.49 6.65 2.18
C THR A 40 7.41 7.80 2.55
N PHE A 41 6.88 8.80 3.25
CA PHE A 41 7.64 9.95 3.73
C PHE A 41 8.79 9.52 4.66
N ASN A 42 8.49 8.71 5.66
CA ASN A 42 9.49 8.26 6.64
C ASN A 42 10.51 7.30 6.02
N ARG A 43 10.13 6.46 5.06
CA ARG A 43 11.07 5.62 4.31
C ARG A 43 12.12 6.47 3.60
N LYS A 44 11.71 7.57 2.97
CA LYS A 44 12.63 8.51 2.30
C LYS A 44 13.60 9.10 3.32
N LEU A 45 13.10 9.64 4.43
CA LEU A 45 13.94 10.24 5.48
C LEU A 45 14.95 9.25 6.06
N LEU A 46 14.50 8.05 6.43
CA LEU A 46 15.36 7.02 7.02
C LEU A 46 16.41 6.50 6.03
N ASN A 47 16.06 6.36 4.75
CA ASN A 47 17.03 5.97 3.73
C ASN A 47 18.11 7.04 3.53
N GLU A 48 17.74 8.33 3.51
CA GLU A 48 18.70 9.43 3.40
C GLU A 48 19.63 9.51 4.63
N GLU A 49 19.11 9.32 5.84
CA GLU A 49 19.94 9.20 7.05
C GLU A 49 20.89 7.99 6.98
N ALA A 50 20.41 6.84 6.51
CA ALA A 50 21.20 5.63 6.37
C ALA A 50 22.31 5.76 5.31
N LYS A 51 22.04 6.42 4.17
CA LYS A 51 23.05 6.77 3.16
C LYS A 51 24.13 7.67 3.74
N LYS A 52 23.75 8.75 4.46
CA LYS A 52 24.70 9.66 5.12
C LYS A 52 25.61 8.95 6.13
N LYS A 53 25.09 7.91 6.80
CA LYS A 53 25.85 7.05 7.73
C LYS A 53 26.62 5.92 7.06
N GLY A 54 26.56 5.81 5.73
CA GLY A 54 27.25 4.76 4.96
C GLY A 54 26.64 3.36 5.09
N TRP A 55 25.40 3.23 5.58
CA TRP A 55 24.73 1.93 5.76
C TRP A 55 24.01 1.44 4.51
N LEU A 56 23.59 2.37 3.65
CA LEU A 56 23.01 2.07 2.34
C LEU A 56 23.89 2.68 1.25
N PRO A 57 24.00 2.02 0.09
CA PRO A 57 24.72 2.59 -1.05
C PRO A 57 24.02 3.87 -1.53
N ASN A 58 24.81 4.82 -2.05
CA ASN A 58 24.30 6.07 -2.59
C ASN A 58 23.79 5.88 -4.03
N ILE A 59 22.73 5.09 -4.17
CA ILE A 59 22.05 4.86 -5.45
C ILE A 59 20.58 5.25 -5.34
N ASP A 60 20.00 5.66 -6.47
CA ASP A 60 18.58 6.01 -6.61
C ASP A 60 17.70 4.76 -6.78
N MET A 61 17.85 3.81 -5.86
CA MET A 61 16.98 2.63 -5.78
C MET A 61 16.70 2.28 -4.31
N PRO A 62 15.48 1.81 -3.95
CA PRO A 62 15.21 1.38 -2.60
C PRO A 62 16.08 0.18 -2.20
N CYS A 63 17.07 0.43 -1.32
CA CYS A 63 18.03 -0.60 -0.88
C CYS A 63 17.64 -1.29 0.43
N SER A 64 16.55 -0.86 1.06
CA SER A 64 16.07 -1.40 2.35
C SER A 64 14.59 -1.78 2.25
N PRO A 65 14.21 -3.03 2.58
CA PRO A 65 12.82 -3.46 2.60
C PRO A 65 12.07 -2.87 3.81
N ILE A 66 10.76 -2.64 3.65
CA ILE A 66 9.87 -2.39 4.78
C ILE A 66 9.34 -3.75 5.25
N ILE A 67 9.40 -4.00 6.56
CA ILE A 67 8.80 -5.17 7.16
C ILE A 67 7.33 -4.86 7.44
N VAL A 68 6.43 -5.67 6.88
CA VAL A 68 4.98 -5.58 7.12
C VAL A 68 4.52 -6.91 7.69
N HIS A 69 3.80 -6.87 8.81
CA HIS A 69 3.24 -8.08 9.42
C HIS A 69 1.83 -7.83 9.95
N CYS A 70 1.11 -8.93 10.18
CA CYS A 70 -0.17 -8.97 10.88
C CYS A 70 -0.21 -10.27 11.69
N LEU A 71 -1.38 -10.86 11.90
CA LEU A 71 -1.50 -12.15 12.59
C LEU A 71 -0.81 -13.29 11.82
N THR A 72 -1.14 -13.46 10.53
CA THR A 72 -0.62 -14.54 9.67
C THR A 72 0.33 -14.04 8.58
N GLY A 73 0.48 -12.72 8.46
CA GLY A 73 1.32 -12.08 7.44
C GLY A 73 0.81 -12.21 6.00
N VAL A 74 -0.49 -12.51 5.80
CA VAL A 74 -1.09 -12.68 4.46
C VAL A 74 -2.42 -11.95 4.27
N GLY A 75 -3.17 -11.70 5.34
CA GLY A 75 -4.48 -11.02 5.30
C GLY A 75 -4.35 -9.50 5.13
N SER A 76 -4.46 -8.75 6.23
CA SER A 76 -4.37 -7.28 6.23
C SER A 76 -3.03 -6.74 5.72
N SER A 77 -1.91 -7.38 6.05
CA SER A 77 -0.59 -7.06 5.46
C SER A 77 -0.60 -7.21 3.94
N GLY A 78 -1.20 -8.29 3.44
CA GLY A 78 -1.34 -8.54 2.01
C GLY A 78 -2.16 -7.47 1.31
N ALA A 79 -3.28 -7.07 1.91
CA ALA A 79 -4.12 -6.00 1.40
C ALA A 79 -3.41 -4.64 1.40
N LEU A 80 -2.69 -4.28 2.48
CA LEU A 80 -1.90 -3.05 2.54
C LEU A 80 -0.84 -3.00 1.41
N ILE A 81 -0.09 -4.09 1.22
CA ILE A 81 0.93 -4.19 0.17
C ILE A 81 0.28 -4.12 -1.23
N ALA A 82 -0.85 -4.80 -1.43
CA ALA A 82 -1.57 -4.76 -2.69
C ALA A 82 -2.06 -3.34 -3.03
N ILE A 83 -2.60 -2.61 -2.04
CA ILE A 83 -3.00 -1.21 -2.18
C ILE A 83 -1.79 -0.39 -2.59
N GLU A 84 -0.69 -0.41 -1.82
CA GLU A 84 0.53 0.36 -2.14
C GLU A 84 1.00 0.15 -3.58
N ILE A 85 1.05 -1.10 -4.05
CA ILE A 85 1.46 -1.43 -5.43
C ILE A 85 0.47 -0.86 -6.44
N CYS A 86 -0.84 -0.99 -6.19
CA CYS A 86 -1.87 -0.47 -7.07
C CYS A 86 -1.80 1.06 -7.19
N LEU A 87 -1.61 1.78 -6.08
CA LEU A 87 -1.47 3.24 -6.10
C LEU A 87 -0.25 3.69 -6.91
N ARG A 88 0.90 3.01 -6.73
CA ARG A 88 2.11 3.30 -7.53
C ARG A 88 1.93 2.99 -9.01
N LYS A 89 1.21 1.91 -9.35
CA LYS A 89 0.86 1.59 -10.75
C LYS A 89 -0.02 2.69 -11.36
N LEU A 90 -0.98 3.21 -10.60
CA LEU A 90 -1.79 4.36 -11.02
C LEU A 90 -0.95 5.62 -11.24
N ASP A 91 -0.15 6.03 -10.25
CA ASP A 91 0.75 7.19 -10.37
C ASP A 91 1.66 7.09 -11.59
N TYR A 92 2.24 5.90 -11.82
CA TYR A 92 3.14 5.65 -12.95
C TYR A 92 2.42 5.70 -14.30
N SER A 93 1.26 5.05 -14.41
CA SER A 93 0.50 4.98 -15.65
C SER A 93 -0.16 6.29 -16.04
N PHE A 94 -0.59 7.09 -15.06
CA PHE A 94 -1.15 8.43 -15.28
C PHE A 94 -0.20 9.34 -16.07
N GLN A 95 1.11 9.19 -15.88
CA GLN A 95 2.14 9.96 -16.60
C GLN A 95 2.38 9.46 -18.04
N ARG A 96 1.66 8.43 -18.48
CA ARG A 96 1.85 7.78 -19.79
C ARG A 96 0.65 8.04 -20.70
N ALA A 97 0.86 7.81 -22.00
CA ALA A 97 -0.17 7.99 -23.03
C ALA A 97 -1.43 7.11 -22.82
N CYS A 98 -1.33 6.01 -22.07
CA CYS A 98 -2.48 5.15 -21.77
C CYS A 98 -3.40 5.70 -20.67
N GLY A 99 -2.98 6.74 -19.95
CA GLY A 99 -3.70 7.25 -18.79
C GLY A 99 -3.61 6.32 -17.57
N PRO A 100 -4.31 6.68 -16.47
CA PRO A 100 -4.28 5.95 -15.21
C PRO A 100 -4.89 4.55 -15.38
N CYS A 101 -4.10 3.52 -15.11
CA CYS A 101 -4.53 2.12 -15.23
C CYS A 101 -3.95 1.26 -14.10
N VAL A 102 -4.76 0.31 -13.64
CA VAL A 102 -4.35 -0.64 -12.60
C VAL A 102 -5.16 -1.93 -12.69
N ASP A 103 -4.48 -3.05 -12.49
CA ASP A 103 -5.10 -4.38 -12.40
C ASP A 103 -4.87 -4.93 -10.99
N VAL A 104 -5.92 -4.89 -10.17
CA VAL A 104 -5.91 -5.41 -8.79
C VAL A 104 -5.75 -6.93 -8.79
N ARG A 105 -6.35 -7.65 -9.75
CA ARG A 105 -6.30 -9.11 -9.83
C ARG A 105 -4.88 -9.57 -10.14
N ASP A 106 -4.26 -9.02 -11.18
CA ASP A 106 -2.86 -9.31 -11.53
C ASP A 106 -1.92 -8.98 -10.37
N THR A 107 -2.15 -7.85 -9.69
CA THR A 107 -1.34 -7.46 -8.52
C THR A 107 -1.42 -8.51 -7.40
N VAL A 108 -2.63 -8.95 -7.03
CA VAL A 108 -2.81 -9.99 -6.00
C VAL A 108 -2.25 -11.34 -6.44
N LEU A 109 -2.46 -11.74 -7.70
CA LEU A 109 -1.91 -12.99 -8.23
C LEU A 109 -0.38 -13.01 -8.19
N ARG A 110 0.27 -11.91 -8.59
CA ARG A 110 1.73 -11.78 -8.50
C ARG A 110 2.22 -11.80 -7.06
N LEU A 111 1.53 -11.13 -6.14
CA LEU A 111 1.87 -11.22 -4.72
C LEU A 111 1.78 -12.66 -4.20
N ARG A 112 0.77 -13.43 -4.64
CA ARG A 112 0.63 -14.84 -4.27
C ARG A 112 1.76 -15.74 -4.78
N THR A 113 2.48 -15.35 -5.83
CA THR A 113 3.70 -16.07 -6.27
C THR A 113 4.89 -15.88 -5.32
N GLN A 114 4.91 -14.80 -4.53
CA GLN A 114 5.97 -14.53 -3.56
C GLN A 114 5.57 -14.90 -2.13
N ARG A 115 4.28 -14.76 -1.80
CA ARG A 115 3.71 -15.12 -0.50
C ARG A 115 2.32 -15.71 -0.72
N GLU A 116 2.24 -17.03 -0.61
CA GLU A 116 1.00 -17.78 -0.82
C GLU A 116 -0.15 -17.23 0.04
N MET A 117 -1.39 -17.35 -0.46
CA MET A 117 -2.61 -16.93 0.25
C MET A 117 -2.71 -15.43 0.56
N THR A 118 -1.85 -14.58 0.00
CA THR A 118 -1.96 -13.12 0.13
C THR A 118 -3.36 -12.63 -0.28
N VAL A 119 -3.98 -11.79 0.56
CA VAL A 119 -5.39 -11.39 0.53
C VAL A 119 -6.31 -12.60 0.68
N GLN A 120 -6.70 -12.91 1.92
CA GLN A 120 -7.38 -14.16 2.27
C GLN A 120 -8.91 -14.07 2.17
N LYS A 121 -9.50 -12.91 2.42
CA LYS A 121 -10.96 -12.74 2.52
C LYS A 121 -11.51 -11.89 1.37
N PRO A 122 -12.71 -12.18 0.84
CA PRO A 122 -13.33 -11.38 -0.22
C PRO A 122 -13.47 -9.90 0.15
N GLN A 123 -13.80 -9.59 1.40
CA GLN A 123 -13.93 -8.21 1.88
C GLN A 123 -12.61 -7.44 1.76
N GLN A 124 -11.47 -8.10 1.98
CA GLN A 124 -10.15 -7.48 1.81
C GLN A 124 -9.87 -7.17 0.33
N TYR A 125 -10.25 -8.08 -0.56
CA TYR A 125 -10.12 -7.89 -2.00
C TYR A 125 -10.96 -6.69 -2.47
N LEU A 126 -12.22 -6.63 -2.06
CA LEU A 126 -13.11 -5.49 -2.35
C LEU A 126 -12.56 -4.19 -1.78
N PHE A 127 -12.05 -4.21 -0.55
CA PHE A 127 -11.48 -3.03 0.09
C PHE A 127 -10.26 -2.47 -0.67
N ILE A 128 -9.45 -3.31 -1.31
CA ILE A 128 -8.36 -2.84 -2.19
C ILE A 128 -8.94 -1.98 -3.32
N HIS A 129 -10.01 -2.41 -3.96
CA HIS A 129 -10.67 -1.62 -5.02
C HIS A 129 -11.20 -0.29 -4.50
N LEU A 130 -11.83 -0.26 -3.31
CA LEU A 130 -12.32 0.97 -2.69
C LEU A 130 -11.18 1.96 -2.40
N ALA A 131 -10.05 1.46 -1.86
CA ALA A 131 -8.88 2.29 -1.60
C ALA A 131 -8.26 2.88 -2.88
N VAL A 132 -8.19 2.06 -3.93
CA VAL A 132 -7.70 2.49 -5.25
C VAL A 132 -8.60 3.57 -5.86
N LEU A 133 -9.92 3.38 -5.78
CA LEU A 133 -10.89 4.36 -6.28
C LEU A 133 -10.79 5.68 -5.53
N GLU A 134 -10.80 5.63 -4.20
CA GLU A 134 -10.69 6.83 -3.36
C GLU A 134 -9.38 7.59 -3.64
N TYR A 135 -8.27 6.87 -3.77
CA TYR A 135 -6.99 7.47 -4.12
C TYR A 135 -7.03 8.17 -5.49
N ALA A 136 -7.57 7.51 -6.52
CA ALA A 136 -7.65 8.08 -7.86
C ALA A 136 -8.52 9.36 -7.90
N VAL A 137 -9.61 9.38 -7.14
CA VAL A 137 -10.44 10.58 -6.94
C VAL A 137 -9.67 11.70 -6.26
N ARG A 138 -9.00 11.42 -5.14
CA ARG A 138 -8.18 12.40 -4.41
C ARG A 138 -7.07 13.00 -5.28
N ARG A 139 -6.51 12.21 -6.19
CA ARG A 139 -5.44 12.59 -7.11
C ARG A 139 -5.95 13.24 -8.41
N ARG A 140 -7.28 13.32 -8.60
CA ARG A 140 -7.92 13.83 -9.82
C ARG A 140 -7.45 13.10 -11.08
N PHE A 141 -7.28 11.78 -10.98
CA PHE A 141 -6.99 10.94 -12.14
C PHE A 141 -8.21 10.77 -13.05
N PHE A 142 -9.41 11.03 -12.50
CA PHE A 142 -10.66 11.10 -13.22
C PHE A 142 -11.25 12.49 -13.04
N ASP A 143 -11.76 13.08 -14.12
CA ASP A 143 -12.29 14.46 -14.12
C ASP A 143 -13.57 14.61 -13.29
N SER A 144 -14.36 13.53 -13.14
CA SER A 144 -15.54 13.49 -12.26
C SER A 144 -15.88 12.05 -11.86
N ILE A 145 -16.32 11.86 -10.60
CA ILE A 145 -16.93 10.60 -10.13
C ILE A 145 -18.24 10.32 -10.86
N GLU A 146 -18.96 11.37 -11.28
CA GLU A 146 -20.21 11.23 -12.04
C GLU A 146 -19.97 10.59 -13.42
N ASN A 147 -18.75 10.66 -13.94
CA ASN A 147 -18.35 9.99 -15.18
C ASN A 147 -17.94 8.52 -14.96
N LEU A 148 -17.70 8.11 -13.71
CA LEU A 148 -17.55 6.72 -13.34
C LEU A 148 -18.96 6.16 -13.10
N ASP A 149 -19.58 5.63 -14.16
CA ASP A 149 -20.85 4.90 -14.03
C ASP A 149 -20.66 3.64 -13.18
N LEU A 150 -20.83 3.81 -11.87
CA LEU A 150 -20.81 2.74 -10.87
C LEU A 150 -22.22 2.25 -10.53
N GLY A 151 -23.26 2.86 -11.10
CA GLY A 151 -24.66 2.53 -10.82
C GLY A 151 -24.99 1.07 -11.14
N ASN A 152 -24.33 0.51 -12.16
CA ASN A 152 -24.49 -0.89 -12.54
C ASN A 152 -23.80 -1.90 -11.60
N PHE A 153 -22.96 -1.46 -10.67
CA PHE A 153 -22.24 -2.32 -9.73
C PHE A 153 -22.91 -2.45 -8.36
N LEU A 154 -23.77 -1.51 -8.00
CA LEU A 154 -24.57 -1.56 -6.79
C LEU A 154 -25.97 -2.06 -7.19
N ILE A 155 -26.26 -3.32 -6.89
CA ILE A 155 -27.64 -3.80 -6.98
C ILE A 155 -28.41 -3.02 -5.90
N GLU A 156 -29.21 -2.05 -6.32
CA GLU A 156 -30.29 -1.52 -5.49
C GLU A 156 -31.15 -2.74 -5.11
N ASN A 157 -31.23 -3.03 -3.81
CA ASN A 157 -31.95 -4.14 -3.15
C ASN A 157 -31.10 -5.36 -2.77
N ILE A 158 -30.59 -5.32 -1.54
CA ILE A 158 -30.60 -6.45 -0.59
C ILE A 158 -31.31 -5.97 0.67
#